data_AF-A0A258KUK8-F1
#
_entry.id   AF-A0A258KUK8-F1
#
_cell.length_a   1.000
_cell.length_b   1.000
_cell.length_c   1.000
_cell.angle_alpha   90.00
_cell.angle_beta   90.00
_cell.angle_gamma   90.00
#
_symmetry.space_group_name_H-M   'P 1'
#
loop_
_entity.id
_entity.type
_entity.pdbx_description
1 polymer ?
#
loop_
_entity_poly.entity_id
_entity_poly.type
_entity_poly.pdbx_seq_one_letter_code
_entity_poly.pdbx_strand_id
1 'polypeptide(L)'
;KTREFIKINYGPWDRLNDNKPFVKGIGDKPLGSGFYPADMTREELEKSDVSDKKGLYSMVQRDKSGKLISIPYSVYFKDELKKAADLLLQAANITEEIQLKKYLTLRAEAFLTDNYIPSDFAWMDMTNSGLDIIIGPIENYEDGLFNARAAFESYVLVKDREWSKRLEKYVAMLPELQRGLPVDAAYKKESPGTSSQLAAFDVVYYAGDGNSGGKTIAVNLPNDEMIQQKKGTRRSQLKNAMRAKFDKIMLPIAAELIDESQQSHLSFDAFFANVMFHEVAHGLGIKSTINGKGFVREALQEQYSWLEEGKADILGLYMVSSLLKKGELEGDIKDYYTTFMAGILRSVRFGAGEAHGKANMLCFNFFNKNGAFERTAKGRYKVNYEKFELAMNDLSREILTLQGNGDKAAVEKVQKEMALVHNDLQSDLDRLSKKGIPVDVIFEQGLSVLGLK
;
A
#
# COMPACT_ATOMS: atom_id res chain seq x y z
N LYS A 1 -23.26 18.60 -2.03
CA LYS A 1 -22.64 17.72 -1.02
C LYS A 1 -22.80 16.24 -1.39
N THR A 2 -24.01 15.66 -1.38
CA THR A 2 -24.22 14.22 -1.70
C THR A 2 -23.68 13.79 -3.08
N ARG A 3 -23.95 14.55 -4.15
CA ARG A 3 -23.42 14.23 -5.50
C ARG A 3 -21.90 14.20 -5.56
N GLU A 4 -21.23 15.14 -4.88
CA GLU A 4 -19.77 15.16 -4.81
C GLU A 4 -19.24 13.96 -4.01
N PHE A 5 -19.91 13.59 -2.92
CA PHE A 5 -19.53 12.41 -2.16
C PHE A 5 -19.74 11.09 -2.92
N ILE A 6 -20.77 11.02 -3.78
CA ILE A 6 -20.95 9.91 -4.72
C ILE A 6 -19.80 9.84 -5.72
N LYS A 7 -19.35 10.98 -6.27
CA LYS A 7 -18.19 11.01 -7.18
C LYS A 7 -16.91 10.55 -6.50
N ILE A 8 -16.68 11.00 -5.26
CA ILE A 8 -15.50 10.59 -4.47
C ILE A 8 -15.49 9.07 -4.24
N ASN A 9 -16.64 8.49 -3.91
CA ASN A 9 -16.76 7.06 -3.60
C ASN A 9 -17.02 6.18 -4.82
N TYR A 10 -17.19 6.76 -6.02
CA TYR A 10 -17.61 6.03 -7.22
C TYR A 10 -18.92 5.24 -6.99
N GLY A 11 -19.81 5.79 -6.15
CA GLY A 11 -21.04 5.13 -5.74
C GLY A 11 -21.68 5.71 -4.48
N PRO A 12 -22.92 5.32 -4.16
CA PRO A 12 -23.67 5.78 -2.98
C PRO A 12 -23.30 5.10 -1.64
N TRP A 13 -22.10 4.50 -1.55
CA TRP A 13 -21.58 3.79 -0.38
C TRP A 13 -20.30 4.43 0.12
N ASP A 14 -20.19 4.64 1.43
CA ASP A 14 -19.01 5.26 2.05
C ASP A 14 -17.89 4.22 2.19
N ARG A 15 -16.91 4.27 1.26
CA ARG A 15 -15.82 3.30 1.20
C ARG A 15 -14.93 3.30 2.44
N LEU A 16 -14.88 4.41 3.18
CA LEU A 16 -14.09 4.55 4.41
C LEU A 16 -14.89 4.21 5.68
N ASN A 17 -16.13 3.77 5.52
CA ASN A 17 -17.04 3.39 6.61
C ASN A 17 -17.78 2.09 6.24
N ASP A 18 -17.02 1.04 5.96
CA ASP A 18 -17.50 -0.32 5.68
C ASP A 18 -18.49 -0.40 4.49
N ASN A 19 -18.38 0.50 3.51
CA ASN A 19 -19.34 0.61 2.39
C ASN A 19 -20.79 0.84 2.84
N LYS A 20 -21.03 1.47 4.00
CA LYS A 20 -22.39 1.79 4.45
C LYS A 20 -23.08 2.74 3.45
N PRO A 21 -24.33 2.47 3.06
CA PRO A 21 -25.05 3.37 2.17
C PRO A 21 -25.35 4.70 2.87
N PHE A 22 -25.06 5.82 2.20
CA PHE A 22 -25.34 7.17 2.72
C PHE A 22 -26.48 7.89 1.97
N VAL A 23 -27.06 7.25 0.96
CA VAL A 23 -28.19 7.78 0.19
C VAL A 23 -29.47 7.02 0.57
N LYS A 24 -30.52 7.75 0.93
CA LYS A 24 -31.81 7.17 1.32
C LYS A 24 -32.38 6.31 0.17
N GLY A 25 -32.78 5.08 0.49
CA GLY A 25 -33.36 4.13 -0.46
C GLY A 25 -32.34 3.25 -1.18
N ILE A 26 -31.04 3.47 -0.96
CA ILE A 26 -29.99 2.57 -1.42
C ILE A 26 -29.75 1.52 -0.33
N GLY A 27 -29.74 0.24 -0.72
CA GLY A 27 -29.37 -0.88 0.15
C GLY A 27 -27.86 -1.07 0.28
N ASP A 28 -27.46 -2.19 0.88
CA ASP A 28 -26.04 -2.53 1.01
C ASP A 28 -25.36 -2.65 -0.36
N LYS A 29 -24.05 -2.38 -0.40
CA LYS A 29 -23.26 -2.51 -1.63
C LYS A 29 -23.30 -3.97 -2.10
N PRO A 30 -23.74 -4.27 -3.33
CA PRO A 30 -23.70 -5.63 -3.84
C PRO A 30 -22.27 -6.17 -3.88
N LEU A 31 -22.04 -7.37 -3.35
CA LEU A 31 -20.70 -7.98 -3.31
C LEU A 31 -20.06 -8.14 -4.69
N GLY A 32 -20.87 -8.37 -5.72
CA GLY A 32 -20.38 -8.50 -7.09
C GLY A 32 -20.10 -7.18 -7.80
N SER A 33 -20.37 -6.01 -7.18
CA SER A 33 -20.07 -4.66 -7.67
C SER A 33 -20.40 -4.36 -9.15
N GLY A 34 -21.37 -5.07 -9.72
CA GLY A 34 -21.78 -4.96 -11.13
C GLY A 34 -21.05 -5.88 -12.11
N PHE A 35 -20.03 -6.63 -11.69
CA PHE A 35 -19.34 -7.61 -12.53
C PHE A 35 -20.18 -8.86 -12.83
N TYR A 36 -21.17 -9.12 -11.99
CA TYR A 36 -22.09 -10.25 -12.06
C TYR A 36 -23.54 -9.76 -11.99
N PRO A 37 -24.52 -10.54 -12.47
CA PRO A 37 -25.94 -10.21 -12.27
C PRO A 37 -26.23 -10.10 -10.76
N ALA A 38 -27.01 -9.08 -10.37
CA ALA A 38 -27.24 -8.77 -8.95
C ALA A 38 -27.97 -9.88 -8.17
N ASP A 39 -28.69 -10.75 -8.88
CA ASP A 39 -29.43 -11.89 -8.33
C ASP A 39 -28.66 -13.23 -8.41
N MET A 40 -27.46 -13.22 -8.96
CA MET A 40 -26.66 -14.42 -9.18
C MET A 40 -26.10 -14.96 -7.86
N THR A 41 -26.22 -16.27 -7.64
CA THR A 41 -25.54 -16.95 -6.51
C THR A 41 -24.17 -17.49 -6.92
N ARG A 42 -23.33 -17.81 -5.93
CA ARG A 42 -22.01 -18.42 -6.21
C ARG A 42 -22.16 -19.78 -6.88
N GLU A 43 -23.08 -20.60 -6.37
CA GLU A 43 -23.36 -21.95 -6.88
C GLU A 43 -23.88 -21.91 -8.32
N GLU A 44 -24.62 -20.86 -8.69
CA GLU A 44 -25.12 -20.68 -10.04
C GLU A 44 -23.96 -20.51 -11.03
N LEU A 45 -23.00 -19.61 -10.74
CA LEU A 45 -21.83 -19.43 -11.59
C LEU A 45 -20.97 -20.69 -11.63
N GLU A 46 -20.76 -21.34 -10.49
CA GLU A 46 -19.96 -22.57 -10.39
C GLU A 46 -20.52 -23.70 -11.26
N LYS A 47 -21.85 -23.85 -11.31
CA LYS A 47 -22.53 -24.88 -12.12
C LYS A 47 -22.76 -24.49 -13.58
N SER A 48 -22.54 -23.23 -13.95
CA SER A 48 -22.74 -22.74 -15.31
C SER A 48 -21.68 -23.26 -16.30
N ASP A 49 -21.93 -23.05 -17.60
CA ASP A 49 -20.97 -23.36 -18.68
C ASP A 49 -20.00 -22.20 -18.98
N VAL A 50 -19.99 -21.14 -18.16
CA VAL A 50 -19.08 -20.00 -18.34
C VAL A 50 -17.62 -20.50 -18.26
N SER A 51 -16.81 -20.22 -19.27
CA SER A 51 -15.45 -20.77 -19.37
C SER A 51 -14.45 -20.11 -18.40
N ASP A 52 -14.66 -18.84 -18.08
CA ASP A 52 -13.77 -17.98 -17.30
C ASP A 52 -14.46 -17.48 -16.02
N LYS A 53 -15.04 -18.40 -15.24
CA LYS A 53 -15.74 -18.12 -13.97
C LYS A 53 -14.91 -17.27 -13.00
N LYS A 54 -13.58 -17.40 -13.08
CA LYS A 54 -12.59 -16.66 -12.29
C LYS A 54 -11.62 -15.84 -13.16
N GLY A 55 -12.00 -15.51 -14.40
CA GLY A 55 -11.19 -14.67 -15.27
C GLY A 55 -11.07 -13.24 -14.73
N LEU A 56 -10.02 -12.53 -15.09
CA LEU A 56 -9.83 -11.15 -14.63
C LEU A 56 -10.62 -10.13 -15.47
N TYR A 57 -10.78 -10.40 -16.78
CA TYR A 57 -11.09 -9.39 -17.79
C TYR A 57 -12.43 -9.63 -18.51
N SER A 58 -13.47 -9.99 -17.77
CA SER A 58 -14.81 -10.18 -18.34
C SER A 58 -15.94 -9.90 -17.37
N MET A 59 -17.08 -9.51 -17.93
CA MET A 59 -18.34 -9.34 -17.21
C MET A 59 -19.17 -10.61 -17.34
N VAL A 60 -19.75 -11.08 -16.23
CA VAL A 60 -20.77 -12.15 -16.29
C VAL A 60 -22.14 -11.49 -16.43
N GLN A 61 -22.91 -11.93 -17.42
CA GLN A 61 -24.25 -11.42 -17.71
C GLN A 61 -25.21 -12.58 -17.96
N ARG A 62 -26.52 -12.30 -17.89
CA ARG A 62 -27.55 -13.21 -18.38
C ARG A 62 -27.84 -12.91 -19.84
N ASP A 63 -27.86 -13.93 -20.68
CA ASP A 63 -28.38 -13.81 -22.04
C ASP A 63 -29.92 -13.74 -22.07
N LYS A 64 -30.50 -13.66 -23.26
CA LYS A 64 -31.97 -13.60 -23.44
C LYS A 64 -32.71 -14.84 -22.93
N SER A 65 -32.02 -15.97 -22.78
CA SER A 65 -32.57 -17.21 -22.24
C SER A 65 -32.41 -17.34 -20.72
N GLY A 66 -31.75 -16.36 -20.08
CA GLY A 66 -31.42 -16.37 -18.66
C GLY A 66 -30.13 -17.12 -18.32
N LYS A 67 -29.44 -17.69 -19.33
CA LYS A 67 -28.18 -18.41 -19.15
C LYS A 67 -27.04 -17.43 -18.86
N LEU A 68 -26.18 -17.78 -17.92
CA LEU A 68 -24.96 -17.02 -17.65
C LEU A 68 -23.98 -17.13 -18.82
N ILE A 69 -23.50 -15.99 -19.28
CA ILE A 69 -22.47 -15.83 -20.31
C ILE A 69 -21.36 -14.92 -19.78
N SER A 70 -20.17 -15.08 -20.33
CA SER A 70 -19.05 -14.17 -20.09
C SER A 70 -18.82 -13.29 -21.31
N ILE A 71 -18.67 -11.99 -21.07
CA ILE A 71 -18.43 -10.97 -22.09
C ILE A 71 -17.07 -10.34 -21.78
N PRO A 72 -16.04 -10.52 -22.64
CA PRO A 72 -14.73 -9.92 -22.42
C PRO A 72 -14.81 -8.39 -22.29
N TYR A 73 -13.90 -7.77 -21.52
CA TYR A 73 -13.90 -6.32 -21.31
C TYR A 73 -13.72 -5.54 -22.61
N SER A 74 -12.87 -5.99 -23.52
CA SER A 74 -12.71 -5.40 -24.87
C SER A 74 -14.01 -5.36 -25.69
N VAL A 75 -14.97 -6.24 -25.37
CA VAL A 75 -16.30 -6.28 -25.99
C VAL A 75 -17.31 -5.45 -25.19
N TYR A 76 -17.34 -5.61 -23.87
CA TYR A 76 -18.32 -4.95 -23.00
C TYR A 76 -18.10 -3.44 -22.91
N PHE A 77 -16.84 -2.99 -22.82
CA PHE A 77 -16.42 -1.58 -22.73
C PHE A 77 -15.79 -1.09 -24.04
N LYS A 78 -16.22 -1.65 -25.18
CA LYS A 78 -15.56 -1.47 -26.48
C LYS A 78 -15.35 0.00 -26.86
N ASP A 79 -16.35 0.85 -26.68
CA ASP A 79 -16.29 2.24 -27.14
C ASP A 79 -15.33 3.07 -26.27
N GLU A 80 -15.38 2.90 -24.95
CA GLU A 80 -14.48 3.55 -24.00
C GLU A 80 -13.03 3.06 -24.18
N LEU A 81 -12.84 1.75 -24.33
CA LEU A 81 -11.51 1.14 -24.49
C LEU A 81 -10.88 1.49 -25.82
N LYS A 82 -11.67 1.58 -26.91
CA LYS A 82 -11.19 2.08 -28.19
C LYS A 82 -10.72 3.53 -28.08
N LYS A 83 -11.51 4.39 -27.44
CA LYS A 83 -11.12 5.79 -27.21
C LYS A 83 -9.84 5.90 -26.38
N ALA A 84 -9.72 5.09 -25.32
CA ALA A 84 -8.51 5.05 -24.51
C ALA A 84 -7.29 4.56 -25.31
N ALA A 85 -7.44 3.50 -26.11
CA ALA A 85 -6.40 2.97 -26.99
C ALA A 85 -5.93 4.01 -28.01
N ASP A 86 -6.85 4.72 -28.67
CA ASP A 86 -6.53 5.79 -29.63
C ASP A 86 -5.73 6.93 -28.97
N LEU A 87 -6.03 7.28 -27.72
CA LEU A 87 -5.29 8.30 -26.96
C LEU A 87 -3.89 7.80 -26.55
N LEU A 88 -3.76 6.54 -26.14
CA LEU A 88 -2.46 5.94 -25.84
C LEU A 88 -1.56 5.89 -27.08
N LEU A 89 -2.12 5.57 -28.26
CA LEU A 89 -1.38 5.59 -29.52
C LEU A 89 -0.95 7.01 -29.93
N GLN A 90 -1.80 8.02 -29.69
CA GLN A 90 -1.41 9.42 -29.89
C GLN A 90 -0.24 9.81 -28.97
N ALA A 91 -0.29 9.45 -27.68
CA ALA A 91 0.81 9.68 -26.76
C ALA A 91 2.09 8.93 -27.16
N ALA A 92 1.97 7.68 -27.63
CA ALA A 92 3.07 6.87 -28.15
C ALA A 92 3.75 7.49 -29.38
N ASN A 93 3.00 8.23 -30.20
CA ASN A 93 3.53 8.93 -31.37
C ASN A 93 4.26 10.23 -31.02
N ILE A 94 3.97 10.85 -29.87
CA ILE A 94 4.56 12.12 -29.44
C ILE A 94 5.80 11.91 -28.57
N THR A 95 5.82 10.85 -27.76
CA THR A 95 6.94 10.60 -26.84
C THR A 95 8.22 10.20 -27.58
N GLU A 96 9.35 10.76 -27.13
CA GLU A 96 10.70 10.39 -27.57
C GLU A 96 11.26 9.20 -26.78
N GLU A 97 10.61 8.83 -25.67
CA GLU A 97 11.05 7.74 -24.82
C GLU A 97 10.65 6.37 -25.41
N ILE A 98 11.65 5.63 -25.93
CA ILE A 98 11.44 4.36 -26.64
C ILE A 98 10.68 3.32 -25.80
N GLN A 99 10.99 3.20 -24.50
CA GLN A 99 10.35 2.23 -23.61
C GLN A 99 8.88 2.61 -23.35
N LEU A 100 8.60 3.88 -23.07
CA LEU A 100 7.25 4.40 -22.90
C LEU A 100 6.43 4.22 -24.19
N LYS A 101 6.99 4.57 -25.35
CA LYS A 101 6.34 4.35 -26.66
C LYS A 101 5.92 2.90 -26.85
N LYS A 102 6.83 1.95 -26.57
CA LYS A 102 6.56 0.52 -26.68
C LYS A 102 5.42 0.10 -25.74
N TYR A 103 5.48 0.50 -24.49
CA TYR A 103 4.44 0.19 -23.51
C TYR A 103 3.07 0.76 -23.92
N LEU A 104 2.98 2.04 -24.25
CA LEU A 104 1.72 2.69 -24.64
C LEU A 104 1.08 2.01 -25.86
N THR A 105 1.89 1.63 -26.85
CA THR A 105 1.44 0.90 -28.04
C THR A 105 0.86 -0.46 -27.66
N LEU A 106 1.56 -1.24 -26.83
CA LEU A 106 1.11 -2.57 -26.42
C LEU A 106 -0.10 -2.50 -25.47
N ARG A 107 -0.19 -1.49 -24.60
CA ARG A 107 -1.33 -1.31 -23.70
C ARG A 107 -2.58 -0.89 -24.47
N ALA A 108 -2.43 -0.10 -25.53
CA ALA A 108 -3.52 0.21 -26.45
C ALA A 108 -4.06 -1.06 -27.15
N GLU A 109 -3.18 -1.95 -27.59
CA GLU A 109 -3.56 -3.25 -28.15
C GLU A 109 -4.25 -4.16 -27.11
N ALA A 110 -3.74 -4.17 -25.87
CA ALA A 110 -4.32 -4.96 -24.79
C ALA A 110 -5.77 -4.57 -24.48
N PHE A 111 -6.12 -3.28 -24.53
CA PHE A 111 -7.51 -2.81 -24.37
C PHE A 111 -8.47 -3.34 -25.44
N LEU A 112 -7.98 -3.72 -26.61
CA LEU A 112 -8.79 -4.24 -27.70
C LEU A 112 -8.80 -5.76 -27.79
N THR A 113 -7.93 -6.43 -27.04
CA THR A 113 -7.69 -7.88 -27.14
C THR A 113 -7.81 -8.63 -25.82
N ASP A 114 -7.90 -7.91 -24.69
CA ASP A 114 -7.84 -8.42 -23.31
C ASP A 114 -6.54 -9.19 -22.97
N ASN A 115 -5.49 -9.07 -23.81
CA ASN A 115 -4.18 -9.69 -23.57
C ASN A 115 -3.18 -8.68 -23.00
N TYR A 116 -3.14 -8.56 -21.67
CA TYR A 116 -2.32 -7.56 -20.98
C TYR A 116 -0.85 -7.97 -20.78
N ILE A 117 -0.53 -9.27 -20.83
CA ILE A 117 0.81 -9.81 -20.52
C ILE A 117 1.93 -9.12 -21.32
N PRO A 118 1.85 -8.94 -22.66
CA PRO A 118 2.91 -8.27 -23.41
C PRO A 118 3.14 -6.82 -22.97
N SER A 119 2.06 -6.11 -22.66
CA SER A 119 2.13 -4.72 -22.19
C SER A 119 2.70 -4.62 -20.78
N ASP A 120 2.38 -5.57 -19.90
CA ASP A 120 2.91 -5.63 -18.53
C ASP A 120 4.41 -5.93 -18.53
N PHE A 121 4.89 -6.84 -19.39
CA PHE A 121 6.32 -7.04 -19.60
C PHE A 121 7.01 -5.77 -20.11
N ALA A 122 6.39 -5.04 -21.04
CA ALA A 122 6.93 -3.78 -21.54
C ALA A 122 6.95 -2.68 -20.45
N TRP A 123 5.95 -2.64 -19.58
CA TRP A 123 5.91 -1.74 -18.44
C TRP A 123 6.99 -2.06 -17.39
N MET A 124 7.24 -3.35 -17.16
CA MET A 124 8.34 -3.81 -16.31
C MET A 124 9.72 -3.40 -16.84
N ASP A 125 9.86 -3.27 -18.16
CA ASP A 125 11.10 -2.85 -18.83
C ASP A 125 11.31 -1.32 -18.81
N MET A 126 10.32 -0.51 -18.40
CA MET A 126 10.41 0.97 -18.34
C MET A 126 11.23 1.46 -17.13
N THR A 127 12.53 1.17 -17.10
CA THR A 127 13.41 1.55 -15.99
C THR A 127 13.89 3.00 -16.05
N ASN A 128 14.01 3.57 -17.25
CA ASN A 128 14.66 4.87 -17.48
C ASN A 128 13.69 6.01 -17.83
N SER A 129 12.41 5.69 -18.00
CA SER A 129 11.39 6.65 -18.39
C SER A 129 11.16 7.74 -17.33
N GLY A 130 11.03 9.00 -17.77
CA GLY A 130 10.71 10.13 -16.90
C GLY A 130 9.22 10.20 -16.56
N LEU A 131 8.38 9.79 -17.51
CA LEU A 131 6.95 9.60 -17.30
C LEU A 131 6.62 8.12 -17.15
N ASP A 132 5.72 7.83 -16.23
CA ASP A 132 5.15 6.50 -16.07
C ASP A 132 3.63 6.59 -16.05
N ILE A 133 2.97 5.57 -16.60
CA ILE A 133 1.52 5.52 -16.68
C ILE A 133 1.11 4.11 -16.31
N ILE A 134 0.37 3.98 -15.21
CA ILE A 134 -0.31 2.75 -14.84
C ILE A 134 -1.75 2.94 -15.31
N ILE A 135 -2.26 2.08 -16.21
CA ILE A 135 -3.62 2.24 -16.75
C ILE A 135 -4.22 0.92 -17.24
N GLY A 136 -5.31 0.46 -16.66
CA GLY A 136 -6.00 -0.75 -17.11
C GLY A 136 -6.80 -1.43 -16.01
N PRO A 137 -7.33 -2.63 -16.27
CA PRO A 137 -7.97 -3.46 -15.25
C PRO A 137 -6.88 -4.14 -14.41
N ILE A 138 -6.74 -3.76 -13.13
CA ILE A 138 -5.57 -4.13 -12.32
C ILE A 138 -5.97 -4.85 -11.03
N GLU A 139 -6.60 -4.13 -10.08
CA GLU A 139 -6.94 -4.68 -8.77
C GLU A 139 -8.29 -5.37 -8.77
N ASN A 140 -8.46 -6.42 -7.96
CA ASN A 140 -9.68 -7.24 -7.90
C ASN A 140 -10.49 -7.07 -6.60
N TYR A 141 -10.11 -6.11 -5.74
CA TYR A 141 -10.75 -5.87 -4.44
C TYR A 141 -12.23 -5.45 -4.56
N GLU A 142 -12.61 -4.84 -5.67
CA GLU A 142 -13.99 -4.42 -5.91
C GLU A 142 -14.93 -5.64 -6.11
N ASP A 143 -14.39 -6.78 -6.52
CA ASP A 143 -15.11 -8.06 -6.55
C ASP A 143 -15.10 -8.72 -5.16
N GLY A 144 -16.03 -8.28 -4.30
CA GLY A 144 -16.25 -8.88 -2.99
C GLY A 144 -16.91 -10.27 -3.04
N LEU A 145 -17.26 -10.79 -4.22
CA LEU A 145 -17.90 -12.10 -4.36
C LEU A 145 -16.85 -13.20 -4.57
N PHE A 146 -15.92 -13.00 -5.49
CA PHE A 146 -14.90 -14.00 -5.82
C PHE A 146 -13.47 -13.48 -5.78
N ASN A 147 -13.28 -12.16 -5.64
CA ASN A 147 -11.98 -11.49 -5.75
C ASN A 147 -11.24 -11.91 -7.02
N ALA A 148 -11.97 -11.99 -8.14
CA ALA A 148 -11.48 -12.41 -9.44
C ALA A 148 -11.50 -11.25 -10.44
N ARG A 149 -12.58 -10.48 -10.54
CA ARG A 149 -12.74 -9.48 -11.60
C ARG A 149 -11.91 -8.24 -11.29
N ALA A 150 -11.12 -7.81 -12.28
CA ALA A 150 -10.26 -6.65 -12.13
C ALA A 150 -11.02 -5.35 -12.45
N ALA A 151 -10.87 -4.32 -11.61
CA ALA A 151 -11.41 -2.99 -11.80
C ALA A 151 -10.43 -2.11 -12.56
N PHE A 152 -10.95 -1.21 -13.42
CA PHE A 152 -10.13 -0.26 -14.14
C PHE A 152 -9.63 0.86 -13.23
N GLU A 153 -8.34 1.16 -13.33
CA GLU A 153 -7.71 2.31 -12.66
C GLU A 153 -6.66 2.98 -13.55
N SER A 154 -6.26 4.19 -13.16
CA SER A 154 -5.16 4.88 -13.80
C SER A 154 -4.40 5.81 -12.87
N TYR A 155 -3.09 5.85 -13.05
CA TYR A 155 -2.17 6.81 -12.47
C TYR A 155 -1.27 7.36 -13.57
N VAL A 156 -1.15 8.68 -13.66
CA VAL A 156 -0.13 9.36 -14.48
C VAL A 156 0.93 9.89 -13.54
N LEU A 157 2.17 9.48 -13.77
CA LEU A 157 3.27 9.62 -12.82
C LEU A 157 4.47 10.31 -13.48
N VAL A 158 5.16 11.13 -12.69
CA VAL A 158 6.42 11.78 -13.03
C VAL A 158 7.49 11.26 -12.08
N LYS A 159 8.55 10.64 -12.62
CA LYS A 159 9.59 10.00 -11.82
C LYS A 159 10.45 11.02 -11.09
N ASP A 160 10.58 10.87 -9.77
CA ASP A 160 11.56 11.61 -8.97
C ASP A 160 12.93 10.95 -9.12
N ARG A 161 13.74 11.48 -10.03
CA ARG A 161 15.05 10.93 -10.38
C ARG A 161 16.05 11.00 -9.22
N GLU A 162 15.96 12.01 -8.38
CA GLU A 162 16.88 12.19 -7.25
C GLU A 162 16.63 11.13 -6.20
N TRP A 163 15.36 10.94 -5.81
CA TRP A 163 14.98 9.89 -4.86
C TRP A 163 15.19 8.49 -5.43
N SER A 164 14.85 8.25 -6.70
CA SER A 164 15.15 6.97 -7.37
C SER A 164 16.65 6.62 -7.31
N LYS A 165 17.54 7.58 -7.53
CA LYS A 165 18.99 7.36 -7.43
C LYS A 165 19.45 7.04 -6.01
N ARG A 166 18.86 7.70 -4.99
CA ARG A 166 19.12 7.38 -3.57
C ARG A 166 18.69 5.93 -3.25
N LEU A 167 17.58 5.48 -3.81
CA LEU A 167 17.07 4.11 -3.58
C LEU A 167 17.99 3.04 -4.16
N GLU A 168 18.52 3.23 -5.37
CA GLU A 168 19.51 2.31 -5.95
C GLU A 168 20.74 2.15 -5.04
N LYS A 169 21.21 3.25 -4.45
CA LYS A 169 22.30 3.23 -3.47
C LYS A 169 21.93 2.42 -2.22
N TYR A 170 20.73 2.60 -1.66
CA TYR A 170 20.30 1.86 -0.47
C TYR A 170 20.07 0.36 -0.74
N VAL A 171 19.58 -0.01 -1.92
CA VAL A 171 19.44 -1.41 -2.33
C VAL A 171 20.81 -2.11 -2.35
N ALA A 172 21.85 -1.44 -2.83
CA ALA A 172 23.22 -1.98 -2.80
C ALA A 172 23.77 -2.23 -1.38
N MET A 173 23.21 -1.54 -0.37
CA MET A 173 23.61 -1.68 1.03
C MET A 173 22.85 -2.79 1.79
N LEU A 174 21.82 -3.39 1.18
CA LEU A 174 20.98 -4.40 1.86
C LEU A 174 21.75 -5.59 2.42
N PRO A 175 22.75 -6.18 1.72
CA PRO A 175 23.51 -7.29 2.29
C PRO A 175 24.24 -6.90 3.58
N GLU A 176 24.70 -5.65 3.70
CA GLU A 176 25.32 -5.15 4.93
C GLU A 176 24.27 -4.96 6.04
N LEU A 177 23.15 -4.32 5.72
CA LEU A 177 22.06 -4.08 6.67
C LEU A 177 21.48 -5.38 7.22
N GLN A 178 21.36 -6.42 6.37
CA GLN A 178 20.95 -7.77 6.75
C GLN A 178 21.90 -8.41 7.77
N ARG A 179 23.21 -8.29 7.58
CA ARG A 179 24.22 -8.78 8.55
C ARG A 179 24.18 -8.00 9.86
N GLY A 180 23.84 -6.73 9.79
CA GLY A 180 23.73 -5.82 10.94
C GLY A 180 22.49 -6.03 11.81
N LEU A 181 21.45 -6.73 11.32
CA LEU A 181 20.16 -6.87 12.02
C LEU A 181 20.34 -7.17 13.51
N PRO A 182 19.57 -6.55 14.42
CA PRO A 182 19.77 -6.64 15.87
C PRO A 182 19.25 -7.95 16.47
N VAL A 183 19.60 -9.09 15.88
CA VAL A 183 19.21 -10.45 16.28
C VAL A 183 20.43 -11.37 16.32
N ASP A 184 20.29 -12.59 16.84
CA ASP A 184 21.40 -13.54 16.85
C ASP A 184 21.79 -13.99 15.44
N ALA A 185 23.06 -14.35 15.25
CA ALA A 185 23.62 -14.69 13.93
C ALA A 185 22.86 -15.83 13.21
N ALA A 186 22.25 -16.76 13.97
CA ALA A 186 21.45 -17.84 13.40
C ALA A 186 20.27 -17.35 12.54
N TYR A 187 19.74 -16.16 12.85
CA TYR A 187 18.59 -15.55 12.20
C TYR A 187 18.97 -14.60 11.04
N LYS A 188 20.26 -14.45 10.71
CA LYS A 188 20.75 -13.51 9.68
C LYS A 188 21.21 -14.18 8.38
N LYS A 189 20.88 -15.46 8.18
CA LYS A 189 21.42 -16.28 7.07
C LYS A 189 20.85 -15.92 5.70
N GLU A 190 19.70 -15.26 5.65
CA GLU A 190 19.06 -14.85 4.40
C GLU A 190 19.91 -13.86 3.61
N SER A 191 19.78 -13.92 2.29
CA SER A 191 20.31 -12.91 1.39
C SER A 191 19.15 -12.07 0.84
N PRO A 192 19.17 -10.73 1.00
CA PRO A 192 18.12 -9.88 0.49
C PRO A 192 17.97 -10.03 -1.02
N GLY A 193 16.72 -10.08 -1.50
CA GLY A 193 16.44 -10.09 -2.93
C GLY A 193 16.61 -8.69 -3.51
N THR A 194 17.25 -8.58 -4.68
CA THR A 194 17.51 -7.30 -5.37
C THR A 194 16.57 -7.05 -6.56
N SER A 195 15.58 -7.92 -6.79
CA SER A 195 14.79 -7.94 -8.03
C SER A 195 13.56 -7.02 -8.06
N SER A 196 13.25 -6.30 -6.97
CA SER A 196 12.13 -5.34 -6.96
C SER A 196 12.63 -3.94 -7.31
N GLN A 197 12.03 -3.34 -8.33
CA GLN A 197 12.33 -1.96 -8.73
C GLN A 197 11.55 -1.01 -7.83
N LEU A 198 12.25 -0.28 -6.97
CA LEU A 198 11.63 0.73 -6.11
C LEU A 198 11.89 2.13 -6.68
N ALA A 199 10.84 2.90 -6.88
CA ALA A 199 10.95 4.26 -7.42
C ALA A 199 9.96 5.21 -6.76
N ALA A 200 10.37 6.47 -6.68
CA ALA A 200 9.55 7.57 -6.19
C ALA A 200 8.96 8.33 -7.37
N PHE A 201 7.70 8.74 -7.23
CA PHE A 201 6.98 9.48 -8.26
C PHE A 201 6.15 10.60 -7.63
N ASP A 202 6.00 11.69 -8.37
CA ASP A 202 4.87 12.58 -8.20
C ASP A 202 3.74 12.13 -9.12
N VAL A 203 2.54 11.99 -8.57
CA VAL A 203 1.36 11.61 -9.33
C VAL A 203 0.56 12.84 -9.71
N VAL A 204 0.26 12.98 -10.99
CA VAL A 204 -0.43 14.16 -11.53
C VAL A 204 -1.91 13.91 -11.83
N TYR A 205 -2.31 12.65 -11.92
CA TYR A 205 -3.70 12.28 -12.18
C TYR A 205 -4.03 10.88 -11.66
N TYR A 206 -5.20 10.75 -11.03
CA TYR A 206 -5.82 9.49 -10.63
C TYR A 206 -7.16 9.27 -11.34
N ALA A 207 -7.50 8.03 -11.68
CA ALA A 207 -8.83 7.65 -12.11
C ALA A 207 -9.18 6.21 -11.74
N GLY A 208 -10.48 5.91 -11.77
CA GLY A 208 -11.00 4.56 -11.49
C GLY A 208 -10.78 4.13 -10.05
N ASP A 209 -10.47 2.86 -9.85
CA ASP A 209 -10.37 2.23 -8.52
C ASP A 209 -9.38 2.96 -7.60
N GLY A 210 -8.19 3.29 -8.11
CA GLY A 210 -7.16 4.07 -7.41
C GLY A 210 -7.56 5.46 -6.92
N ASN A 211 -8.67 6.01 -7.42
CA ASN A 211 -9.23 7.29 -6.95
C ASN A 211 -10.48 7.11 -6.07
N SER A 212 -10.97 5.89 -5.87
CA SER A 212 -12.24 5.63 -5.22
C SER A 212 -12.11 5.64 -3.69
N GLY A 213 -12.81 6.55 -3.03
CA GLY A 213 -12.74 6.70 -1.57
C GLY A 213 -11.35 7.13 -1.10
N GLY A 214 -10.62 6.21 -0.46
CA GLY A 214 -9.24 6.43 -0.04
C GLY A 214 -8.29 6.63 -1.21
N LYS A 215 -7.19 7.36 -0.99
CA LYS A 215 -6.19 7.64 -2.02
C LYS A 215 -4.96 6.77 -1.84
N THR A 216 -4.61 6.00 -2.87
CA THR A 216 -3.40 5.20 -2.94
C THR A 216 -2.16 6.08 -2.75
N ILE A 217 -1.15 5.60 -2.03
CA ILE A 217 0.15 6.29 -1.85
C ILE A 217 1.33 5.45 -2.32
N ALA A 218 1.10 4.18 -2.57
CA ALA A 218 2.09 3.21 -3.01
C ALA A 218 1.40 2.17 -3.88
N VAL A 219 2.07 1.73 -4.93
CA VAL A 219 1.57 0.71 -5.86
C VAL A 219 2.66 -0.36 -6.05
N ASN A 220 2.32 -1.64 -5.98
CA ASN A 220 3.24 -2.75 -6.23
C ASN A 220 2.68 -3.68 -7.31
N LEU A 221 3.21 -3.58 -8.52
CA LEU A 221 2.65 -4.23 -9.71
C LEU A 221 3.71 -4.93 -10.56
N PRO A 222 3.32 -5.84 -11.48
CA PRO A 222 1.95 -6.33 -11.72
C PRO A 222 1.52 -7.40 -10.72
N ASN A 223 0.20 -7.66 -10.64
CA ASN A 223 -0.38 -8.74 -9.84
C ASN A 223 -0.11 -10.15 -10.40
N ASP A 224 0.24 -10.27 -11.69
CA ASP A 224 0.49 -11.54 -12.36
C ASP A 224 1.76 -12.24 -11.85
N GLU A 225 1.58 -13.41 -11.22
CA GLU A 225 2.67 -14.18 -10.60
C GLU A 225 3.74 -14.63 -11.59
N MET A 226 3.37 -14.94 -12.84
CA MET A 226 4.34 -15.37 -13.86
C MET A 226 5.27 -14.21 -14.23
N ILE A 227 4.71 -13.00 -14.37
CA ILE A 227 5.53 -11.81 -14.64
C ILE A 227 6.41 -11.51 -13.44
N GLN A 228 5.86 -11.57 -12.22
CA GLN A 228 6.64 -11.39 -10.99
C GLN A 228 7.83 -12.36 -10.90
N GLN A 229 7.64 -13.63 -11.23
CA GLN A 229 8.72 -14.63 -11.24
C GLN A 229 9.81 -14.32 -12.28
N LYS A 230 9.42 -13.80 -13.45
CA LYS A 230 10.34 -13.53 -14.56
C LYS A 230 11.05 -12.18 -14.48
N LYS A 231 10.41 -11.16 -13.91
CA LYS A 231 10.87 -9.76 -13.96
C LYS A 231 10.84 -9.04 -12.60
N GLY A 232 10.32 -9.67 -11.55
CA GLY A 232 10.07 -9.01 -10.27
C GLY A 232 8.84 -8.10 -10.31
N THR A 233 8.77 -7.16 -9.38
CA THR A 233 7.72 -6.14 -9.30
C THR A 233 8.31 -4.74 -9.36
N ARG A 234 7.47 -3.76 -9.70
CA ARG A 234 7.76 -2.33 -9.55
C ARG A 234 6.93 -1.78 -8.41
N ARG A 235 7.61 -1.18 -7.43
CA ARG A 235 7.03 -0.48 -6.30
C ARG A 235 7.15 1.02 -6.52
N SER A 236 6.02 1.67 -6.73
CA SER A 236 5.91 3.09 -7.05
C SER A 236 5.37 3.84 -5.85
N GLN A 237 6.17 4.75 -5.29
CA GLN A 237 5.85 5.51 -4.08
C GLN A 237 5.45 6.93 -4.46
N LEU A 238 4.23 7.33 -4.12
CA LEU A 238 3.57 8.53 -4.63
C LEU A 238 3.79 9.71 -3.67
N LYS A 239 4.95 10.37 -3.83
CA LYS A 239 5.52 11.37 -2.92
C LYS A 239 4.57 12.53 -2.63
N ASN A 240 4.05 13.21 -3.64
CA ASN A 240 3.11 14.32 -3.44
C ASN A 240 1.76 13.88 -2.82
N ALA A 241 1.28 12.67 -3.10
CA ALA A 241 0.09 12.12 -2.43
C ALA A 241 0.36 11.86 -0.94
N MET A 242 1.53 11.30 -0.61
CA MET A 242 1.99 11.18 0.77
C MET A 242 2.13 12.55 1.45
N ARG A 243 2.64 13.56 0.74
CA ARG A 243 2.77 14.93 1.24
C ARG A 243 1.42 15.51 1.63
N ALA A 244 0.41 15.33 0.77
CA ALA A 244 -0.95 15.77 1.07
C ALA A 244 -1.50 15.11 2.35
N LYS A 245 -1.31 13.79 2.53
CA LYS A 245 -1.72 13.09 3.76
C LYS A 245 -0.91 13.55 4.99
N PHE A 246 0.39 13.78 4.84
CA PHE A 246 1.23 14.32 5.90
C PHE A 246 0.70 15.69 6.37
N ASP A 247 0.52 16.62 5.44
CA ASP A 247 0.12 17.99 5.76
C ASP A 247 -1.33 18.08 6.27
N LYS A 248 -2.27 17.34 5.67
CA LYS A 248 -3.70 17.48 5.95
C LYS A 248 -4.24 16.54 7.03
N ILE A 249 -3.49 15.49 7.38
CA ILE A 249 -3.94 14.46 8.32
C ILE A 249 -2.93 14.31 9.44
N MET A 250 -1.68 14.00 9.12
CA MET A 250 -0.70 13.65 10.14
C MET A 250 -0.28 14.85 11.00
N LEU A 251 -0.02 16.02 10.40
CA LEU A 251 0.29 17.23 11.17
C LEU A 251 -0.85 17.64 12.12
N PRO A 252 -2.14 17.67 11.71
CA PRO A 252 -3.24 17.88 12.63
C PRO A 252 -3.31 16.84 13.77
N ILE A 253 -3.07 15.56 13.50
CA ILE A 253 -3.01 14.53 14.55
C ILE A 253 -1.87 14.83 15.52
N ALA A 254 -0.69 15.14 15.00
CA ALA A 254 0.49 15.40 15.81
C ALA A 254 0.36 16.69 16.62
N ALA A 255 -0.31 17.72 16.10
CA ALA A 255 -0.63 18.93 16.83
C ALA A 255 -1.43 18.64 18.12
N GLU A 256 -2.32 17.65 18.06
CA GLU A 256 -3.15 17.21 19.19
C GLU A 256 -2.44 16.24 20.13
N LEU A 257 -1.69 15.30 19.57
CA LEU A 257 -1.22 14.13 20.30
C LEU A 257 0.27 14.11 20.56
N ILE A 258 1.12 14.82 19.82
CA ILE A 258 2.56 14.88 20.08
C ILE A 258 2.85 16.07 21.01
N ASP A 259 3.74 15.85 21.98
CA ASP A 259 4.18 16.89 22.91
C ASP A 259 4.76 18.10 22.18
N GLU A 260 4.40 19.30 22.65
CA GLU A 260 4.75 20.58 21.99
C GLU A 260 6.26 20.73 21.81
N SER A 261 7.07 20.20 22.74
CA SER A 261 8.52 20.31 22.67
C SER A 261 9.14 19.47 21.54
N GLN A 262 8.36 18.62 20.86
CA GLN A 262 8.85 17.72 19.81
C GLN A 262 8.18 17.95 18.46
N GLN A 263 7.14 18.79 18.37
CA GLN A 263 6.43 19.00 17.11
C GLN A 263 7.32 19.62 16.00
N SER A 264 8.40 20.32 16.36
CA SER A 264 9.40 20.81 15.40
C SER A 264 10.18 19.69 14.68
N HIS A 265 10.14 18.47 15.21
CA HIS A 265 10.76 17.28 14.61
C HIS A 265 9.81 16.53 13.65
N LEU A 266 8.62 17.06 13.39
CA LEU A 266 7.72 16.47 12.37
C LEU A 266 8.20 16.88 10.98
N SER A 267 8.70 15.91 10.20
CA SER A 267 9.28 16.16 8.88
C SER A 267 8.65 15.29 7.80
N PHE A 268 8.30 15.89 6.66
CA PHE A 268 7.81 15.14 5.52
C PHE A 268 8.86 14.20 4.95
N ASP A 269 10.13 14.64 4.89
CA ASP A 269 11.21 13.80 4.36
C ASP A 269 11.43 12.58 5.26
N ALA A 270 11.28 12.75 6.59
CA ALA A 270 11.30 11.64 7.53
C ALA A 270 10.11 10.70 7.34
N PHE A 271 8.91 11.24 7.13
CA PHE A 271 7.71 10.43 6.86
C PHE A 271 7.86 9.63 5.57
N PHE A 272 8.25 10.29 4.49
CA PHE A 272 8.48 9.67 3.19
C PHE A 272 9.55 8.58 3.30
N ALA A 273 10.71 8.89 3.89
CA ALA A 273 11.77 7.91 4.10
C ALA A 273 11.32 6.71 4.95
N ASN A 274 10.57 6.92 6.04
CA ASN A 274 10.06 5.81 6.86
C ASN A 274 9.18 4.86 6.03
N VAL A 275 8.25 5.39 5.22
CA VAL A 275 7.41 4.59 4.32
C VAL A 275 8.25 3.91 3.24
N MET A 276 9.20 4.63 2.64
CA MET A 276 10.11 4.07 1.63
C MET A 276 10.94 2.91 2.19
N PHE A 277 11.49 3.05 3.40
CA PHE A 277 12.34 2.03 4.01
C PHE A 277 11.54 0.86 4.57
N HIS A 278 10.27 1.06 4.96
CA HIS A 278 9.35 -0.05 5.23
C HIS A 278 9.28 -1.01 4.02
N GLU A 279 9.12 -0.46 2.82
CA GLU A 279 9.04 -1.26 1.60
C GLU A 279 10.32 -2.03 1.32
N VAL A 280 11.46 -1.37 1.48
CA VAL A 280 12.77 -2.02 1.35
C VAL A 280 12.96 -3.10 2.42
N ALA A 281 12.45 -2.88 3.63
CA ALA A 281 12.57 -3.78 4.75
C ALA A 281 11.79 -5.10 4.59
N HIS A 282 10.77 -5.17 3.74
CA HIS A 282 10.20 -6.46 3.31
C HIS A 282 11.25 -7.39 2.67
N GLY A 283 12.26 -6.81 2.01
CA GLY A 283 13.38 -7.54 1.44
C GLY A 283 14.41 -8.04 2.46
N LEU A 284 14.36 -7.54 3.71
CA LEU A 284 15.24 -7.89 4.82
C LEU A 284 14.57 -8.90 5.77
N GLY A 285 15.38 -9.47 6.66
CA GLY A 285 14.94 -10.38 7.69
C GLY A 285 14.93 -11.83 7.22
N ILE A 286 13.93 -12.60 7.65
CA ILE A 286 13.89 -14.06 7.50
C ILE A 286 12.76 -14.48 6.56
N LYS A 287 13.07 -15.32 5.57
CA LYS A 287 12.07 -15.90 4.66
C LYS A 287 11.85 -17.38 4.91
N SER A 288 12.90 -18.09 5.32
CA SER A 288 12.86 -19.50 5.69
C SER A 288 13.13 -19.68 7.17
N THR A 289 12.33 -20.52 7.83
CA THR A 289 12.53 -20.83 9.25
C THR A 289 13.91 -21.47 9.50
N ILE A 290 14.51 -21.19 10.66
CA ILE A 290 15.86 -21.67 11.00
C ILE A 290 15.87 -23.12 11.51
N ASN A 291 14.70 -23.72 11.68
CA ASN A 291 14.48 -25.06 12.22
C ASN A 291 13.90 -26.06 11.19
N GLY A 292 13.88 -25.68 9.90
CA GLY A 292 13.47 -26.57 8.82
C GLY A 292 11.95 -26.74 8.65
N LYS A 293 11.11 -25.89 9.24
CA LYS A 293 9.66 -25.87 9.05
C LYS A 293 9.19 -25.25 7.71
N GLY A 294 10.11 -25.01 6.77
CA GLY A 294 9.81 -24.37 5.49
C GLY A 294 9.77 -22.84 5.56
N PHE A 295 9.01 -22.22 4.66
CA PHE A 295 8.91 -20.77 4.57
C PHE A 295 8.13 -20.19 5.77
N VAL A 296 8.52 -18.99 6.22
CA VAL A 296 7.87 -18.30 7.35
C VAL A 296 6.38 -18.10 7.10
N ARG A 297 6.00 -17.75 5.86
CA ARG A 297 4.59 -17.57 5.45
C ARG A 297 3.77 -18.84 5.65
N GLU A 298 4.32 -19.99 5.27
CA GLU A 298 3.64 -21.29 5.39
C GLU A 298 3.53 -21.71 6.86
N ALA A 299 4.59 -21.49 7.64
CA ALA A 299 4.63 -21.82 9.06
C ALA A 299 3.66 -20.98 9.90
N LEU A 300 3.50 -19.69 9.58
CA LEU A 300 2.68 -18.76 10.36
C LEU A 300 1.23 -18.61 9.86
N GLN A 301 0.95 -18.99 8.62
CA GLN A 301 -0.41 -18.99 8.05
C GLN A 301 -1.08 -17.61 8.19
N GLU A 302 -2.29 -17.51 8.75
CA GLU A 302 -3.04 -16.27 8.94
C GLU A 302 -2.34 -15.25 9.86
N GLN A 303 -1.34 -15.69 10.63
CA GLN A 303 -0.55 -14.82 11.48
C GLN A 303 0.64 -14.19 10.76
N TYR A 304 0.92 -14.61 9.52
CA TYR A 304 2.06 -14.11 8.76
C TYR A 304 1.93 -12.61 8.45
N SER A 305 0.83 -12.19 7.82
CA SER A 305 0.76 -10.88 7.17
C SER A 305 0.96 -9.74 8.16
N TRP A 306 0.25 -9.75 9.29
CA TRP A 306 0.37 -8.65 10.27
C TRP A 306 1.74 -8.61 10.95
N LEU A 307 2.39 -9.76 11.14
CA LEU A 307 3.74 -9.81 11.72
C LEU A 307 4.79 -9.33 10.71
N GLU A 308 4.63 -9.67 9.43
CA GLU A 308 5.48 -9.20 8.34
C GLU A 308 5.38 -7.68 8.15
N GLU A 309 4.20 -7.08 8.28
CA GLU A 309 4.04 -5.62 8.31
C GLU A 309 4.78 -5.00 9.51
N GLY A 310 4.63 -5.58 10.70
CA GLY A 310 5.36 -5.12 11.90
C GLY A 310 6.88 -5.23 11.75
N LYS A 311 7.35 -6.27 11.05
CA LYS A 311 8.76 -6.43 10.68
C LYS A 311 9.19 -5.31 9.75
N ALA A 312 8.44 -5.05 8.68
CA ALA A 312 8.77 -4.02 7.69
C ALA A 312 8.82 -2.62 8.32
N ASP A 313 7.83 -2.29 9.15
CA ASP A 313 7.79 -1.03 9.91
C ASP A 313 9.05 -0.85 10.77
N ILE A 314 9.38 -1.83 11.61
CA ILE A 314 10.47 -1.68 12.58
C ILE A 314 11.86 -1.80 11.95
N LEU A 315 12.00 -2.68 10.95
CA LEU A 315 13.26 -2.82 10.22
C LEU A 315 13.50 -1.63 9.30
N GLY A 316 12.45 -1.01 8.75
CA GLY A 316 12.58 0.26 8.02
C GLY A 316 13.17 1.35 8.90
N LEU A 317 12.73 1.44 10.16
CA LEU A 317 13.28 2.38 11.13
C LEU A 317 14.72 2.04 11.57
N TYR A 318 15.04 0.75 11.70
CA TYR A 318 16.41 0.28 11.93
C TYR A 318 17.35 0.66 10.77
N MET A 319 16.87 0.55 9.52
CA MET A 319 17.63 0.96 8.34
C MET A 319 17.90 2.46 8.36
N VAL A 320 16.88 3.29 8.61
CA VAL A 320 17.02 4.74 8.77
C VAL A 320 18.09 5.06 9.82
N SER A 321 17.98 4.45 11.01
CA SER A 321 18.92 4.66 12.11
C SER A 321 20.35 4.28 11.73
N SER A 322 20.52 3.14 11.05
CA SER A 322 21.83 2.65 10.60
C SER A 322 22.44 3.54 9.52
N LEU A 323 21.63 4.00 8.55
CA LEU A 323 22.08 4.84 7.45
C LEU A 323 22.46 6.24 7.92
N LEU A 324 21.71 6.83 8.86
CA LEU A 324 22.06 8.10 9.50
C LEU A 324 23.40 8.01 10.24
N LYS A 325 23.61 6.95 11.04
CA LYS A 325 24.88 6.72 11.75
C LYS A 325 26.08 6.58 10.81
N LYS A 326 25.86 6.09 9.59
CA LYS A 326 26.87 5.96 8.54
C LYS A 326 27.06 7.23 7.70
N GLY A 327 26.22 8.25 7.86
CA GLY A 327 26.20 9.45 7.02
C GLY A 327 25.67 9.21 5.61
N GLU A 328 24.94 8.11 5.39
CA GLU A 328 24.39 7.70 4.09
C GLU A 328 22.96 8.21 3.85
N LEU A 329 22.31 8.62 4.93
CA LEU A 329 21.05 9.36 4.96
C LEU A 329 21.30 10.68 5.70
N GLU A 330 20.71 11.77 5.24
CA GLU A 330 20.79 13.10 5.87
C GLU A 330 19.60 13.33 6.79
N GLY A 331 19.79 14.06 7.89
CA GLY A 331 18.72 14.46 8.82
C GLY A 331 19.06 14.24 10.30
N ASP A 332 18.17 14.66 11.20
CA ASP A 332 18.25 14.34 12.63
C ASP A 332 17.40 13.10 12.93
N ILE A 333 17.95 12.11 13.65
CA ILE A 333 17.22 10.91 14.06
C ILE A 333 15.93 11.22 14.82
N LYS A 334 15.89 12.34 15.54
CA LYS A 334 14.70 12.83 16.26
C LYS A 334 13.53 13.08 15.30
N ASP A 335 13.82 13.52 14.08
CA ASP A 335 12.82 13.79 13.08
C ASP A 335 12.15 12.48 12.66
N TYR A 336 12.94 11.44 12.44
CA TYR A 336 12.47 10.10 12.07
C TYR A 336 11.67 9.43 13.17
N TYR A 337 12.13 9.48 14.42
CA TYR A 337 11.45 8.82 15.54
C TYR A 337 10.15 9.54 15.92
N THR A 338 10.16 10.87 16.01
CA THR A 338 8.95 11.65 16.29
C THR A 338 7.92 11.49 15.17
N THR A 339 8.38 11.53 13.91
CA THR A 339 7.51 11.35 12.75
C THR A 339 6.94 9.93 12.66
N PHE A 340 7.74 8.90 12.97
CA PHE A 340 7.24 7.51 13.05
C PHE A 340 6.17 7.37 14.13
N MET A 341 6.40 7.95 15.32
CA MET A 341 5.42 7.94 16.42
C MET A 341 4.10 8.62 16.02
N ALA A 342 4.16 9.77 15.35
CA ALA A 342 2.96 10.43 14.79
C ALA A 342 2.29 9.58 13.71
N GLY A 343 3.08 8.89 12.88
CA GLY A 343 2.62 7.96 11.85
C GLY A 343 1.83 6.78 12.42
N ILE A 344 2.29 6.17 13.51
CA ILE A 344 1.56 5.12 14.25
C ILE A 344 0.19 5.64 14.66
N LEU A 345 0.12 6.82 15.30
CA LEU A 345 -1.14 7.41 15.78
C LEU A 345 -2.13 7.71 14.65
N ARG A 346 -1.62 7.99 13.43
CA ARG A 346 -2.44 8.09 12.23
C ARG A 346 -2.96 6.72 11.79
N SER A 347 -2.08 5.72 11.67
CA SER A 347 -2.41 4.40 11.12
C SER A 347 -3.37 3.59 12.02
N VAL A 348 -3.30 3.75 13.33
CA VAL A 348 -4.17 3.01 14.28
C VAL A 348 -5.64 3.43 14.20
N ARG A 349 -5.95 4.56 13.56
CA ARG A 349 -7.33 4.99 13.25
C ARG A 349 -8.04 4.05 12.28
N PHE A 350 -7.30 3.28 11.48
CA PHE A 350 -7.86 2.25 10.60
C PHE A 350 -8.32 1.00 11.38
N GLY A 351 -7.94 0.89 12.66
CA GLY A 351 -8.38 -0.16 13.58
C GLY A 351 -7.53 -1.44 13.53
N ALA A 352 -7.64 -2.26 14.58
CA ALA A 352 -6.88 -3.52 14.73
C ALA A 352 -7.43 -4.70 13.89
N GLY A 353 -8.39 -4.45 13.00
CA GLY A 353 -8.95 -5.46 12.10
C GLY A 353 -8.01 -5.83 10.95
N GLU A 354 -7.21 -4.88 10.48
CA GLU A 354 -6.30 -5.03 9.34
C GLU A 354 -4.87 -5.37 9.75
N ALA A 355 -4.10 -5.99 8.85
CA ALA A 355 -2.70 -6.39 9.11
C ALA A 355 -1.82 -5.21 9.55
N HIS A 356 -1.88 -4.09 8.83
CA HIS A 356 -1.13 -2.87 9.13
C HIS A 356 -1.57 -2.25 10.47
N GLY A 357 -2.87 -2.27 10.77
CA GLY A 357 -3.40 -1.78 12.05
C GLY A 357 -2.86 -2.59 13.23
N LYS A 358 -2.86 -3.93 13.10
CA LYS A 358 -2.28 -4.84 14.11
C LYS A 358 -0.77 -4.63 14.29
N ALA A 359 -0.03 -4.46 13.19
CA ALA A 359 1.40 -4.16 13.21
C ALA A 359 1.73 -2.86 13.94
N ASN A 360 0.98 -1.79 13.64
CA ASN A 360 1.14 -0.51 14.32
C ASN A 360 0.76 -0.58 15.80
N MET A 361 -0.20 -1.43 16.18
CA MET A 361 -0.51 -1.69 17.59
C MET A 361 0.55 -2.48 18.32
N LEU A 362 1.16 -3.47 17.66
CA LEU A 362 2.36 -4.11 18.20
C LEU A 362 3.45 -3.07 18.47
N CYS A 363 3.78 -2.22 17.49
CA CYS A 363 4.81 -1.18 17.66
C CYS A 363 4.46 -0.23 18.82
N PHE A 364 3.25 0.32 18.83
CA PHE A 364 2.80 1.26 19.85
C PHE A 364 2.87 0.67 21.27
N ASN A 365 2.30 -0.52 21.47
CA ASN A 365 2.22 -1.14 22.79
C ASN A 365 3.59 -1.64 23.26
N PHE A 366 4.43 -2.13 22.34
CA PHE A 366 5.81 -2.48 22.66
C PHE A 366 6.63 -1.26 23.07
N PHE A 367 6.51 -0.15 22.34
CA PHE A 367 7.15 1.12 22.68
C PHE A 367 6.68 1.68 24.02
N ASN A 368 5.37 1.62 24.30
CA ASN A 368 4.82 2.01 25.58
C ASN A 368 5.41 1.18 26.73
N LYS A 369 5.40 -0.16 26.58
CA LYS A 369 5.93 -1.10 27.58
C LYS A 369 7.41 -0.87 27.89
N ASN A 370 8.19 -0.47 26.89
CA ASN A 370 9.64 -0.24 27.03
C ASN A 370 9.98 1.23 27.33
N GLY A 371 8.99 2.10 27.52
CA GLY A 371 9.20 3.52 27.83
C GLY A 371 9.86 4.31 26.70
N ALA A 372 9.70 3.87 25.45
CA ALA A 372 10.13 4.61 24.26
C ALA A 372 9.37 5.93 24.08
N PHE A 373 8.19 6.05 24.69
CA PHE A 373 7.51 7.32 24.89
C PHE A 373 6.78 7.32 26.24
N GLU A 374 6.33 8.49 26.67
CA GLU A 374 5.39 8.67 27.77
C GLU A 374 4.13 9.40 27.30
N ARG A 375 2.99 9.09 27.91
CA ARG A 375 1.77 9.89 27.76
C ARG A 375 1.70 10.89 28.91
N THR A 376 1.91 12.17 28.61
CA THR A 376 1.92 13.27 29.58
C THR A 376 0.54 13.47 30.21
N ALA A 377 0.48 14.20 31.33
CA ALA A 377 -0.78 14.58 31.98
C ALA A 377 -1.74 15.38 31.08
N LYS A 378 -1.22 16.01 30.01
CA LYS A 378 -2.02 16.70 28.98
C LYS A 378 -2.61 15.75 27.93
N GLY A 379 -2.37 14.44 28.06
CA GLY A 379 -2.76 13.43 27.08
C GLY A 379 -2.00 13.57 25.76
N ARG A 380 -0.72 13.94 25.82
CA ARG A 380 0.18 13.99 24.66
C ARG A 380 1.33 13.01 24.82
N TYR A 381 1.82 12.46 23.73
CA TYR A 381 2.92 11.52 23.67
C TYR A 381 4.24 12.24 23.45
N LYS A 382 5.20 11.95 24.32
CA LYS A 382 6.56 12.48 24.24
C LYS A 382 7.55 11.34 24.06
N VAL A 383 8.28 11.36 22.96
CA VAL A 383 9.29 10.35 22.60
C VAL A 383 10.52 10.47 23.51
N ASN A 384 10.99 9.35 24.04
CA ASN A 384 12.30 9.22 24.64
C ASN A 384 13.25 8.60 23.60
N TYR A 385 14.03 9.43 22.91
CA TYR A 385 14.79 9.01 21.73
C TYR A 385 15.78 7.86 21.98
N GLU A 386 16.43 7.81 23.15
CA GLU A 386 17.35 6.73 23.51
C GLU A 386 16.59 5.41 23.73
N LYS A 387 15.52 5.46 24.53
CA LYS A 387 14.67 4.27 24.76
C LYS A 387 13.92 3.85 23.50
N PHE A 388 13.63 4.78 22.59
CA PHE A 388 13.01 4.50 21.31
C PHE A 388 13.91 3.66 20.42
N GLU A 389 15.21 4.01 20.33
CA GLU A 389 16.17 3.19 19.60
C GLU A 389 16.31 1.79 20.19
N LEU A 390 16.41 1.69 21.53
CA LEU A 390 16.50 0.39 22.21
C LEU A 390 15.25 -0.46 21.94
N ALA A 391 14.07 0.11 22.13
CA ALA A 391 12.82 -0.59 21.89
C ALA A 391 12.64 -1.00 20.42
N MET A 392 13.11 -0.19 19.47
CA MET A 392 13.11 -0.54 18.05
C MET A 392 13.99 -1.76 17.78
N ASN A 393 15.21 -1.79 18.33
CA ASN A 393 16.12 -2.93 18.17
C ASN A 393 15.58 -4.20 18.86
N ASP A 394 14.97 -4.06 20.04
CA ASP A 394 14.41 -5.20 20.77
C ASP A 394 13.16 -5.76 20.09
N LEU A 395 12.28 -4.91 19.56
CA LEU A 395 11.13 -5.36 18.77
C LEU A 395 11.58 -6.04 17.47
N SER A 396 12.60 -5.49 16.80
CA SER A 396 13.21 -6.12 15.62
C SER A 396 13.70 -7.53 15.94
N ARG A 397 14.40 -7.71 17.07
CA ARG A 397 14.87 -9.01 17.56
C ARG A 397 13.72 -9.98 17.81
N GLU A 398 12.68 -9.52 18.48
CA GLU A 398 11.52 -10.35 18.84
C GLU A 398 10.80 -10.84 17.59
N ILE A 399 10.46 -9.95 16.67
CA ILE A 399 9.76 -10.29 15.42
C ILE A 399 10.59 -11.26 14.58
N LEU A 400 11.89 -10.98 14.38
CA LEU A 400 12.79 -11.86 13.63
C LEU A 400 12.90 -13.25 14.29
N THR A 401 12.94 -13.30 15.62
CA THR A 401 12.97 -14.58 16.35
C THR A 401 11.69 -15.38 16.15
N LEU A 402 10.53 -14.72 16.25
CA LEU A 402 9.22 -15.35 16.01
C LEU A 402 9.10 -15.89 14.59
N GLN A 403 9.49 -15.09 13.59
CA GLN A 403 9.51 -15.50 12.19
C GLN A 403 10.47 -16.68 11.98
N GLY A 404 11.71 -16.58 12.48
CA GLY A 404 12.71 -17.63 12.32
C GLY A 404 12.32 -18.96 12.96
N ASN A 405 11.63 -18.93 14.09
CA ASN A 405 11.15 -20.14 14.76
C ASN A 405 9.91 -20.75 14.09
N GLY A 406 9.18 -19.99 13.26
CA GLY A 406 7.92 -20.41 12.67
C GLY A 406 6.95 -20.92 13.74
N ASP A 407 6.88 -20.24 14.87
CA ASP A 407 6.03 -20.61 16.01
C ASP A 407 4.75 -19.78 15.96
N LYS A 408 3.75 -20.31 15.24
CA LYS A 408 2.45 -19.68 15.10
C LYS A 408 1.77 -19.42 16.44
N ALA A 409 1.88 -20.34 17.40
CA ALA A 409 1.24 -20.17 18.72
C ALA A 409 1.87 -19.03 19.52
N ALA A 410 3.20 -18.88 19.45
CA ALA A 410 3.88 -17.73 20.04
C ALA A 410 3.45 -16.41 19.38
N VAL A 411 3.32 -16.39 18.05
CA VAL A 411 2.85 -15.20 17.31
C VAL A 411 1.41 -14.84 17.68
N GLU A 412 0.50 -15.83 17.77
CA GLU A 412 -0.88 -15.61 18.22
C GLU A 412 -0.95 -15.03 19.63
N LYS A 413 -0.06 -15.47 20.52
CA LYS A 413 0.02 -14.94 21.89
C LYS A 413 0.43 -13.46 21.85
N VAL A 414 1.48 -13.12 21.11
CA VAL A 414 1.92 -11.72 20.94
C VAL A 414 0.81 -10.88 20.32
N GLN A 415 0.08 -11.39 19.32
CA GLN A 415 -1.06 -10.69 18.74
C GLN A 415 -2.12 -10.36 19.79
N LYS A 416 -2.52 -11.35 20.60
CA LYS A 416 -3.56 -11.18 21.63
C LYS A 416 -3.14 -10.21 22.74
N GLU A 417 -1.84 -10.11 23.02
CA GLU A 417 -1.31 -9.24 24.07
C GLU A 417 -1.02 -7.82 23.57
N MET A 418 -0.53 -7.67 22.34
CA MET A 418 0.04 -6.42 21.84
C MET A 418 -0.72 -5.78 20.67
N ALA A 419 -1.58 -6.50 19.94
CA ALA A 419 -2.33 -5.94 18.81
C ALA A 419 -3.71 -5.42 19.22
N LEU A 420 -3.79 -4.69 20.35
CA LEU A 420 -5.04 -4.19 20.94
C LEU A 420 -5.01 -2.66 21.12
N VAL A 421 -6.18 -2.04 20.96
CA VAL A 421 -6.40 -0.64 21.33
C VAL A 421 -6.83 -0.59 22.80
N HIS A 422 -5.98 -0.04 23.66
CA HIS A 422 -6.32 0.18 25.07
C HIS A 422 -7.14 1.48 25.27
N ASN A 423 -7.82 1.57 26.42
CA ASN A 423 -8.77 2.66 26.71
C ASN A 423 -8.20 4.08 26.55
N ASP A 424 -6.96 4.31 26.97
CA ASP A 424 -6.32 5.62 26.84
C ASP A 424 -6.16 6.03 25.37
N LEU A 425 -5.66 5.11 24.54
CA LEU A 425 -5.52 5.35 23.11
C LEU A 425 -6.90 5.51 22.45
N GLN A 426 -7.88 4.68 22.80
CA GLN A 426 -9.25 4.81 22.26
C GLN A 426 -9.82 6.20 22.55
N SER A 427 -9.66 6.71 23.77
CA SER A 427 -10.08 8.07 24.14
C SER A 427 -9.37 9.15 23.31
N ASP A 428 -8.09 8.96 23.00
CA ASP A 428 -7.32 9.86 22.15
C ASP A 428 -7.80 9.81 20.68
N LEU A 429 -8.13 8.63 20.15
CA LEU A 429 -8.71 8.48 18.81
C LEU A 429 -10.12 9.10 18.71
N ASP A 430 -10.94 8.94 19.75
CA ASP A 430 -12.26 9.57 19.84
C ASP A 430 -12.14 11.09 19.87
N ARG A 431 -11.11 11.63 20.54
CA ARG A 431 -10.81 13.06 20.55
C ARG A 431 -10.45 13.58 19.16
N LEU A 432 -9.65 12.85 18.38
CA LEU A 432 -9.34 13.21 16.99
C LEU A 432 -10.61 13.22 16.12
N SER A 433 -11.46 12.20 16.26
CA SER A 433 -12.72 12.07 15.52
C SER A 433 -13.68 13.23 15.85
N LYS A 434 -13.82 13.60 17.13
CA LYS A 434 -14.62 14.76 17.56
C LYS A 434 -14.12 16.08 16.99
N LYS A 435 -12.81 16.22 16.78
CA LYS A 435 -12.21 17.40 16.13
C LYS A 435 -12.40 17.43 14.61
N GLY A 436 -12.95 16.38 14.02
CA GLY A 436 -13.19 16.31 12.58
C GLY A 436 -11.91 16.28 11.76
N ILE A 437 -10.81 15.76 12.32
CA ILE A 437 -9.57 15.59 11.55
C ILE A 437 -9.85 14.61 10.41
N PRO A 438 -9.57 14.99 9.15
CA PRO A 438 -9.89 14.16 7.99
C PRO A 438 -9.33 12.74 8.11
N VAL A 439 -10.04 11.78 7.53
CA VAL A 439 -9.57 10.40 7.39
C VAL A 439 -8.69 10.27 6.15
N ASP A 440 -9.04 10.99 5.07
CA ASP A 440 -8.25 11.06 3.85
C ASP A 440 -8.43 12.40 3.12
N VAL A 441 -7.78 12.55 1.96
CA VAL A 441 -7.78 13.72 1.09
C VAL A 441 -8.51 13.47 -0.22
N ILE A 442 -8.97 14.56 -0.83
CA ILE A 442 -9.38 14.61 -2.24
C ILE A 442 -8.33 15.41 -3.00
N PHE A 443 -8.06 15.03 -4.25
CA PHE A 443 -7.07 15.71 -5.08
C PHE A 443 -7.74 16.72 -6.00
N GLU A 444 -7.15 17.91 -6.06
CA GLU A 444 -7.33 18.84 -7.17
C GLU A 444 -6.33 18.42 -8.26
N GLN A 445 -6.84 17.98 -9.42
CA GLN A 445 -6.04 17.42 -10.50
C GLN A 445 -6.59 17.83 -11.87
N GLY A 446 -5.78 17.64 -12.92
CA GLY A 446 -6.12 17.97 -14.30
C GLY A 446 -5.18 19.02 -14.91
N LEU A 447 -5.37 19.31 -16.19
CA LEU A 447 -4.45 20.15 -16.97
C LEU A 447 -4.22 21.54 -16.35
N SER A 448 -5.28 22.16 -15.84
CA SER A 448 -5.21 23.49 -15.20
C SER A 448 -4.33 23.52 -13.95
N VAL A 449 -4.32 22.46 -13.15
CA VAL A 449 -3.45 22.32 -11.96
C VAL A 449 -1.99 22.20 -12.36
N LEU A 450 -1.72 21.61 -13.54
CA LEU A 450 -0.38 21.50 -14.10
C LEU A 450 0.08 22.77 -14.83
N GLY A 451 -0.74 23.83 -14.87
CA GLY A 451 -0.46 25.03 -15.67
C GLY A 451 -0.53 24.80 -17.18
N LEU A 452 -1.16 23.70 -17.61
CA LEU A 452 -1.37 23.34 -19.00
C LEU A 452 -2.77 23.81 -19.44
N LYS A 453 -2.89 24.29 -20.69
CA LYS A 453 -4.14 24.83 -21.25
C LYS A 453 -4.84 23.81 -22.13
#